data_AF-A0A8R2C8D1-F1
#
_entry.id   AF-A0A8R2C8D1-F1
#
_cell.length_a   1.000
_cell.length_b   1.000
_cell.length_c   1.000
_cell.angle_alpha   90.00
_cell.angle_beta   90.00
_cell.angle_gamma   90.00
#
_symmetry.space_group_name_H-M   'P 1'
#
loop_
_entity.id
_entity.type
_entity.pdbx_description
1 polymer ?
#
loop_
_entity_poly.entity_id
_entity_poly.type
_entity_poly.pdbx_seq_one_letter_code
_entity_poly.pdbx_strand_id
1 'polypeptide(L)'
;MENFLMKRVTKFVPKVNHIVVDLQCRLIWEFGDVQGYRWHELTESRLSLKLVLCRDILATLAALGLEDSHLCGLLFYHLHATLAERARRHPDLYDGLKSEIESTIERAYRILRGDISAPVDLELRYRYLGPDCEKPQQERFSILSI
;
A
#
# COMPACT_ATOMS: atom_id res chain seq x y z
N MET A 1 -12.02 -27.67 -14.39
CA MET A 1 -12.36 -27.25 -13.01
C MET A 1 -12.20 -25.75 -12.82
N GLU A 2 -11.07 -25.20 -13.24
CA GLU A 2 -10.71 -23.77 -13.19
C GLU A 2 -11.73 -22.83 -13.85
N ASN A 3 -12.20 -23.16 -15.06
CA ASN A 3 -13.24 -22.39 -15.76
C ASN A 3 -14.60 -22.38 -15.06
N PHE A 4 -14.93 -23.42 -14.29
CA PHE A 4 -16.19 -23.49 -13.54
C PHE A 4 -16.13 -22.62 -12.27
N LEU A 5 -14.99 -22.65 -11.59
CA LEU A 5 -14.73 -21.81 -10.41
C LEU A 5 -14.66 -20.33 -10.81
N MET A 6 -13.90 -19.98 -11.86
CA MET A 6 -13.81 -18.59 -12.34
C MET A 6 -15.18 -18.02 -12.77
N LYS A 7 -15.99 -18.80 -13.50
CA LYS A 7 -17.34 -18.38 -13.90
C LYS A 7 -18.32 -18.25 -12.73
N ARG A 8 -18.23 -19.10 -11.70
CA ARG A 8 -19.13 -18.99 -10.54
C ARG A 8 -18.69 -17.87 -9.59
N VAL A 9 -17.40 -17.75 -9.32
CA VAL A 9 -16.87 -16.70 -8.43
C VAL A 9 -17.19 -15.33 -9.02
N THR A 10 -16.89 -15.07 -10.30
CA THR A 10 -17.19 -13.77 -10.92
C THR A 10 -18.69 -13.47 -11.07
N LYS A 11 -19.55 -14.50 -11.13
CA LYS A 11 -21.00 -14.36 -11.29
C LYS A 11 -21.75 -14.15 -9.97
N PHE A 12 -21.30 -14.80 -8.89
CA PHE A 12 -22.03 -14.83 -7.61
C PHE A 12 -21.34 -14.05 -6.51
N VAL A 13 -20.06 -13.74 -6.66
CA VAL A 13 -19.34 -12.91 -5.72
C VAL A 13 -19.35 -11.48 -6.28
N PRO A 14 -20.07 -10.54 -5.65
CA PRO A 14 -20.02 -9.13 -6.03
C PRO A 14 -18.55 -8.68 -6.07
N LYS A 15 -18.18 -7.85 -7.04
CA LYS A 15 -16.83 -7.26 -7.11
C LYS A 15 -16.41 -6.59 -5.79
N VAL A 16 -17.38 -6.13 -5.02
CA VAL A 16 -17.21 -5.52 -3.71
C VAL A 16 -18.20 -6.18 -2.74
N ASN A 17 -17.79 -7.30 -2.15
CA ASN A 17 -18.48 -7.95 -1.03
C ASN A 17 -17.51 -8.00 0.15
N HIS A 18 -18.00 -8.03 1.39
CA HIS A 18 -17.17 -8.08 2.60
C HIS A 18 -16.13 -9.21 2.54
N ILE A 19 -16.49 -10.38 1.98
CA ILE A 19 -15.55 -11.51 1.79
C ILE A 19 -14.45 -11.15 0.79
N VAL A 20 -14.79 -10.46 -0.32
CA VAL A 20 -13.80 -10.06 -1.32
C VAL A 20 -12.85 -9.02 -0.74
N VAL A 21 -13.38 -8.02 -0.04
CA VAL A 21 -12.58 -6.99 0.61
C VAL A 21 -11.66 -7.62 1.66
N ASP A 22 -12.16 -8.55 2.48
CA ASP A 22 -11.33 -9.29 3.44
C ASP A 22 -10.20 -10.07 2.76
N LEU A 23 -10.50 -10.82 1.70
CA LEU A 23 -9.49 -11.57 0.93
C LEU A 23 -8.46 -10.64 0.26
N GLN A 24 -8.90 -9.52 -0.29
CA GLN A 24 -8.02 -8.52 -0.91
C GLN A 24 -7.11 -7.90 0.13
N CYS A 25 -7.63 -7.54 1.31
CA CYS A 25 -6.81 -6.99 2.37
C CYS A 25 -5.80 -8.03 2.89
N ARG A 26 -6.21 -9.30 3.10
CA ARG A 26 -5.27 -10.41 3.42
C ARG A 26 -4.13 -10.50 2.41
N LEU A 27 -4.46 -10.46 1.12
CA LEU A 27 -3.43 -10.48 0.07
C LEU A 27 -2.52 -9.24 0.12
N ILE A 28 -3.05 -8.07 0.47
CA ILE A 28 -2.25 -6.87 0.71
C ILE A 28 -1.28 -7.12 1.87
N TRP A 29 -1.73 -7.62 3.02
CA TRP A 29 -0.86 -7.85 4.19
C TRP A 29 0.23 -8.89 3.93
N GLU A 30 -0.10 -9.98 3.22
CA GLU A 30 0.88 -11.00 2.83
C GLU A 30 2.02 -10.40 1.96
N PHE A 31 1.70 -9.44 1.10
CA PHE A 31 2.69 -8.75 0.28
C PHE A 31 3.36 -7.61 1.04
N GLY A 32 4.56 -7.87 1.56
CA GLY A 32 5.39 -6.90 2.26
C GLY A 32 5.96 -7.46 3.55
N ASP A 33 5.16 -8.25 4.27
CA ASP A 33 5.50 -8.67 5.63
C ASP A 33 6.08 -10.09 5.71
N VAL A 34 5.76 -10.96 4.73
CA VAL A 34 6.15 -12.38 4.75
C VAL A 34 7.45 -12.61 3.97
N GLN A 35 8.35 -13.47 4.49
CA GLN A 35 9.56 -13.88 3.78
C GLN A 35 9.22 -14.53 2.43
N GLY A 36 9.94 -14.13 1.37
CA GLY A 36 9.63 -14.48 -0.02
C GLY A 36 8.58 -13.57 -0.68
N TYR A 37 7.99 -12.66 0.10
CA TYR A 37 7.01 -11.67 -0.32
C TYR A 37 7.29 -10.27 0.27
N ARG A 38 8.50 -10.01 0.79
CA ARG A 38 8.88 -8.65 1.24
C ARG A 38 8.84 -7.68 0.06
N TRP A 39 8.66 -6.39 0.32
CA TRP A 39 8.55 -5.37 -0.74
C TRP A 39 9.64 -5.48 -1.81
N HIS A 40 10.91 -5.67 -1.40
CA HIS A 40 12.03 -5.82 -2.32
C HIS A 40 12.07 -7.17 -3.06
N GLU A 41 11.36 -8.19 -2.57
CA GLU A 41 11.24 -9.54 -3.18
C GLU A 41 10.05 -9.65 -4.15
N LEU A 42 9.09 -8.72 -4.09
CA LEU A 42 7.91 -8.75 -4.97
C LEU A 42 8.32 -8.52 -6.43
N THR A 43 7.75 -9.31 -7.34
CA THR A 43 7.86 -9.04 -8.79
C THR A 43 7.10 -7.76 -9.17
N GLU A 44 7.42 -7.17 -10.31
CA GLU A 44 6.69 -6.00 -10.83
C GLU A 44 5.17 -6.26 -10.98
N SER A 45 4.81 -7.47 -11.39
CA SER A 45 3.40 -7.89 -11.47
C SER A 45 2.71 -7.93 -10.09
N ARG A 46 3.41 -8.41 -9.05
CA ARG A 46 2.89 -8.46 -7.68
C ARG A 46 2.80 -7.06 -7.06
N LEU A 47 3.79 -6.19 -7.27
CA LEU A 47 3.73 -4.78 -6.87
C LEU A 47 2.58 -4.06 -7.54
N SER A 48 2.38 -4.27 -8.85
CA SER A 48 1.28 -3.67 -9.59
C SER A 48 -0.09 -4.15 -9.09
N LEU A 49 -0.22 -5.45 -8.78
CA LEU A 49 -1.43 -6.00 -8.17
C LEU A 49 -1.70 -5.36 -6.80
N LYS A 50 -0.70 -5.30 -5.91
CA LYS A 50 -0.82 -4.69 -4.58
C LYS A 50 -1.30 -3.23 -4.67
N LEU A 51 -0.74 -2.48 -5.62
CA LEU A 51 -1.08 -1.08 -5.86
C LEU A 51 -2.54 -0.91 -6.30
N VAL A 52 -3.03 -1.73 -7.23
CA VAL A 52 -4.45 -1.73 -7.65
C VAL A 52 -5.36 -2.07 -6.46
N LEU A 53 -5.03 -3.14 -5.72
CA LEU A 53 -5.84 -3.56 -4.57
C LEU A 53 -5.95 -2.48 -3.48
N CYS A 54 -4.83 -1.81 -3.14
CA CYS A 54 -4.87 -0.73 -2.15
C CYS A 54 -5.78 0.40 -2.60
N ARG A 55 -5.68 0.84 -3.88
CA ARG A 55 -6.49 1.93 -4.42
C ARG A 55 -7.98 1.56 -4.48
N ASP A 56 -8.31 0.36 -4.92
CA ASP A 56 -9.70 -0.10 -5.02
C ASP A 56 -10.39 -0.17 -3.65
N ILE A 57 -9.67 -0.68 -2.63
CA ILE A 57 -10.22 -0.76 -1.27
C ILE A 57 -10.32 0.64 -0.65
N LEU A 58 -9.31 1.50 -0.82
CA LEU A 58 -9.38 2.88 -0.34
C LEU A 58 -10.55 3.64 -0.98
N ALA A 59 -10.79 3.48 -2.27
CA ALA A 59 -11.95 4.06 -2.95
C ALA A 59 -13.28 3.52 -2.39
N THR A 60 -13.33 2.22 -2.08
CA THR A 60 -14.50 1.60 -1.44
C THR A 60 -14.75 2.18 -0.05
N LEU A 61 -13.70 2.31 0.78
CA LEU A 61 -13.82 2.87 2.13
C LEU A 61 -14.22 4.35 2.11
N ALA A 62 -13.71 5.12 1.14
CA ALA A 62 -14.13 6.51 0.92
C ALA A 62 -15.62 6.61 0.56
N ALA A 63 -16.10 5.76 -0.35
CA ALA A 63 -17.53 5.70 -0.70
C ALA A 63 -18.44 5.32 0.47
N LEU A 64 -17.89 4.63 1.49
CA LEU A 64 -18.58 4.28 2.73
C LEU A 64 -18.42 5.33 3.84
N GLY A 65 -17.66 6.42 3.61
CA GLY A 65 -17.39 7.45 4.61
C GLY A 65 -16.42 7.04 5.72
N LEU A 66 -15.55 6.04 5.46
CA LEU A 66 -14.62 5.46 6.45
C LEU A 66 -13.17 5.95 6.27
N GLU A 67 -12.98 7.16 5.75
CA GLU A 67 -11.67 7.67 5.32
C GLU A 67 -10.62 7.82 6.43
N ASP A 68 -11.06 8.04 7.67
CA ASP A 68 -10.18 8.17 8.85
C ASP A 68 -10.16 6.90 9.71
N SER A 69 -10.63 5.77 9.18
CA SER A 69 -10.57 4.49 9.88
C SER A 69 -9.14 3.96 10.00
N HIS A 70 -8.87 3.17 11.05
CA HIS A 70 -7.59 2.49 11.23
C HIS A 70 -7.20 1.66 9.99
N LEU A 71 -8.15 0.96 9.37
CA LEU A 71 -7.93 0.22 8.13
C LEU A 71 -7.46 1.12 6.98
N CYS A 72 -8.04 2.31 6.81
CA CYS A 72 -7.54 3.30 5.85
C CYS A 72 -6.09 3.69 6.13
N GLY A 73 -5.74 3.92 7.39
CA GLY A 73 -4.35 4.19 7.80
C GLY A 73 -3.38 3.11 7.34
N LEU A 74 -3.70 1.84 7.62
CA LEU A 74 -2.90 0.69 7.18
C LEU A 74 -2.81 0.59 5.64
N LEU A 75 -3.93 0.81 4.94
CA LEU A 75 -3.94 0.77 3.47
C LEU A 75 -3.12 1.90 2.85
N PHE A 76 -3.17 3.12 3.41
CA PHE A 76 -2.31 4.22 2.99
C PHE A 76 -0.84 3.90 3.20
N TYR A 77 -0.50 3.26 4.33
CA TYR A 77 0.86 2.80 4.59
C TYR A 77 1.32 1.77 3.55
N HIS A 78 0.51 0.75 3.24
CA HIS A 78 0.87 -0.26 2.24
C HIS A 78 0.95 0.32 0.82
N LEU A 79 0.06 1.25 0.47
CA LEU A 79 0.11 1.96 -0.81
C LEU A 79 1.41 2.78 -0.91
N HIS A 80 1.71 3.57 0.12
CA HIS A 80 2.96 4.32 0.23
C HIS A 80 4.18 3.42 0.02
N ALA A 81 4.30 2.33 0.79
CA ALA A 81 5.45 1.44 0.72
C ALA A 81 5.60 0.80 -0.68
N THR A 82 4.48 0.51 -1.35
CA THR A 82 4.47 -0.01 -2.73
C THR A 82 4.96 1.03 -3.73
N LEU A 83 4.50 2.27 -3.62
CA LEU A 83 4.92 3.38 -4.49
C LEU A 83 6.41 3.71 -4.28
N ALA A 84 6.85 3.75 -3.02
CA ALA A 84 8.22 4.02 -2.65
C ALA A 84 9.17 2.94 -3.19
N GLU A 85 8.78 1.67 -3.12
CA GLU A 85 9.54 0.56 -3.69
C GLU A 85 9.63 0.66 -5.23
N ARG A 86 8.55 1.06 -5.92
CA ARG A 86 8.58 1.29 -7.36
C ARG A 86 9.53 2.44 -7.74
N ALA A 87 9.47 3.55 -7.03
CA ALA A 87 10.36 4.69 -7.24
C ALA A 87 11.83 4.36 -6.93
N ARG A 88 12.08 3.47 -5.96
CA ARG A 88 13.43 2.97 -5.65
C ARG A 88 14.00 2.12 -6.78
N ARG A 89 13.17 1.26 -7.40
CA ARG A 89 13.58 0.39 -8.52
C ARG A 89 13.74 1.13 -9.84
N HIS A 90 12.89 2.13 -10.07
CA HIS A 90 12.84 2.95 -11.28
C HIS A 90 12.92 4.42 -10.90
N PRO A 91 14.13 4.95 -10.62
CA PRO A 91 14.32 6.33 -10.15
C PRO A 91 13.75 7.40 -11.08
N ASP A 92 13.67 7.10 -12.37
CA ASP A 92 13.05 7.88 -13.44
C ASP A 92 11.53 8.09 -13.26
N LEU A 93 10.84 7.22 -12.51
CA LEU A 93 9.42 7.39 -12.18
C LEU A 93 9.18 8.26 -10.95
N TYR A 94 10.23 8.61 -10.19
CA TYR A 94 10.06 9.27 -8.89
C TYR A 94 9.32 10.60 -8.99
N ASP A 95 9.65 11.45 -9.96
CA ASP A 95 9.01 12.76 -10.08
C ASP A 95 7.50 12.64 -10.30
N GLY A 96 7.06 11.61 -11.04
CA GLY A 96 5.64 11.32 -11.25
C GLY A 96 4.94 10.68 -10.04
N LEU A 97 5.68 9.98 -9.18
CA LEU A 97 5.14 9.29 -8.01
C LEU A 97 5.27 10.09 -6.71
N LYS A 98 6.14 11.11 -6.66
CA LYS A 98 6.54 11.82 -5.44
C LYS A 98 5.35 12.34 -4.64
N SER A 99 4.44 13.06 -5.29
CA SER A 99 3.26 13.63 -4.63
C SER A 99 2.35 12.54 -4.03
N GLU A 100 2.19 11.40 -4.70
CA GLU A 100 1.40 10.29 -4.17
C GLU A 100 2.13 9.59 -3.01
N ILE A 101 3.46 9.41 -3.10
CA ILE A 101 4.29 8.87 -2.02
C ILE A 101 4.16 9.72 -0.76
N GLU A 102 4.28 11.04 -0.90
CA GLU A 102 4.24 12.00 0.21
C GLU A 102 2.84 12.08 0.84
N SER A 103 1.80 12.22 0.02
CA SER A 103 0.42 12.29 0.52
C SER A 103 -0.07 10.99 1.17
N THR A 104 0.34 9.82 0.66
CA THR A 104 -0.03 8.54 1.25
C THR A 104 0.62 8.30 2.60
N ILE A 105 1.92 8.62 2.78
CA ILE A 105 2.55 8.49 4.10
C ILE A 105 2.03 9.53 5.09
N GLU A 106 1.73 10.75 4.65
CA GLU A 106 1.13 11.76 5.49
C GLU A 106 -0.23 11.31 6.03
N ARG A 107 -1.10 10.76 5.18
CA ARG A 107 -2.41 10.22 5.61
C ARG A 107 -2.26 9.02 6.54
N ALA A 108 -1.36 8.09 6.21
CA ALA A 108 -1.07 6.94 7.07
C ALA A 108 -0.60 7.39 8.47
N TYR A 109 0.35 8.33 8.51
CA TYR A 109 0.88 8.88 9.75
C TYR A 109 -0.20 9.59 10.55
N ARG A 110 -1.00 10.46 9.92
CA ARG A 110 -2.10 11.17 10.60
C ARG A 110 -3.07 10.23 11.29
N ILE A 111 -3.41 9.11 10.65
CA ILE A 111 -4.39 8.15 11.16
C ILE A 111 -3.79 7.22 12.23
N LEU A 112 -2.56 6.74 12.02
CA LEU A 112 -1.97 5.68 12.84
C LEU A 112 -1.03 6.18 13.95
N ARG A 113 -0.68 7.47 13.99
CA ARG A 113 0.28 8.00 14.97
C ARG A 113 -0.21 7.75 16.40
N GLY A 114 0.63 7.08 17.19
CA GLY A 114 0.33 6.75 18.58
C GLY A 114 -0.51 5.48 18.75
N ASP A 115 -0.90 4.80 17.67
CA ASP A 115 -1.55 3.51 17.70
C ASP A 115 -0.51 2.39 17.92
N ILE A 116 -0.83 1.44 18.80
CA ILE A 116 0.06 0.30 19.09
C ILE A 116 0.18 -0.67 17.91
N SER A 117 -0.80 -0.72 17.02
CA SER A 117 -0.75 -1.56 15.82
C SER A 117 -0.20 -0.82 14.59
N ALA A 118 0.34 0.39 14.75
CA ALA A 118 1.03 1.09 13.68
C ALA A 118 2.30 0.34 13.23
N PRO A 119 2.64 0.38 11.93
CA PRO A 119 3.90 -0.16 11.43
C PRO A 119 5.10 0.47 12.14
N VAL A 120 6.07 -0.37 12.53
CA VAL A 120 7.23 0.04 13.36
C VAL A 120 8.10 1.12 12.70
N ASP A 121 8.12 1.16 11.38
CA ASP A 121 8.89 2.09 10.55
C ASP A 121 8.05 3.27 10.03
N LEU A 122 6.79 3.42 10.46
CA LEU A 122 5.88 4.48 10.04
C LEU A 122 6.49 5.88 10.22
N GLU A 123 7.03 6.18 11.41
CA GLU A 123 7.62 7.50 11.68
C GLU A 123 8.89 7.75 10.87
N LEU A 124 9.70 6.70 10.67
CA LEU A 124 10.92 6.77 9.88
C LEU A 124 10.59 7.08 8.42
N ARG A 125 9.61 6.37 7.85
CA ARG A 125 9.12 6.62 6.48
C ARG A 125 8.51 8.00 6.34
N TYR A 126 7.70 8.45 7.30
CA TYR A 126 7.14 9.80 7.26
C TYR A 126 8.26 10.86 7.23
N ARG A 127 9.31 10.71 8.03
CA ARG A 127 10.45 11.64 8.08
C ARG A 127 11.29 11.66 6.80
N TYR A 128 11.49 10.52 6.15
CA TYR A 128 12.37 10.40 4.97
C TYR A 128 11.64 10.50 3.63
N LEU A 129 10.35 10.17 3.59
CA LEU A 129 9.56 10.09 2.37
C LEU A 129 8.30 10.96 2.40
N GLY A 130 8.03 11.67 3.49
CA GLY A 130 6.95 12.64 3.60
C GLY A 130 7.26 14.00 2.97
N PRO A 131 6.27 14.90 2.94
CA PRO A 131 6.32 16.17 2.21
C PRO A 131 7.43 17.12 2.72
N ASP A 132 7.74 17.07 4.02
CA ASP A 132 8.71 17.98 4.65
C ASP A 132 10.18 17.51 4.50
N CYS A 133 10.43 16.44 3.74
CA CYS A 133 11.77 15.89 3.59
C CYS A 133 12.58 16.60 2.49
N GLU A 134 13.55 17.43 2.90
CA GLU A 134 14.46 18.17 2.01
C GLU A 134 15.64 17.34 1.49
N LYS A 135 15.75 16.06 1.87
CA LYS A 135 16.87 15.20 1.45
C LYS A 135 16.85 14.95 -0.06
N PRO A 136 18.05 14.77 -0.68
CA PRO A 136 18.14 14.28 -2.05
C PRO A 136 17.43 12.93 -2.21
N GLN A 137 16.90 12.66 -3.40
CA GLN A 137 16.14 11.43 -3.71
C GLN A 137 16.85 10.15 -3.24
N GLN A 138 18.16 10.02 -3.50
CA GLN A 138 18.95 8.84 -3.13
C GLN A 138 18.96 8.60 -1.60
N GLU A 139 19.04 9.67 -0.82
CA GLU A 139 19.00 9.59 0.65
C GLU A 139 17.60 9.27 1.17
N ARG A 140 16.55 9.76 0.51
CA ARG A 140 15.15 9.51 0.90
C ARG A 140 14.82 8.01 0.91
N PHE A 141 15.35 7.26 -0.05
CA PHE A 141 15.11 5.81 -0.17
C PHE A 141 16.11 4.92 0.56
N SER A 142 17.14 5.50 1.22
CA SER A 142 18.16 4.72 1.95
C SER A 142 17.57 3.81 3.04
N ILE A 143 16.47 4.25 3.66
CA ILE A 143 15.75 3.53 4.71
C ILE A 143 15.01 2.26 4.23
N LEU A 144 14.88 2.05 2.92
CA LEU A 144 14.15 0.91 2.34
C LEU A 144 15.02 -0.33 2.10
N SER A 145 16.32 -0.24 2.41
CA SER A 145 17.31 -1.28 2.13
C SER A 145 17.45 -2.32 3.26
N ILE A 146 16.53 -2.30 4.23
CA ILE A 146 16.57 -3.09 5.47
C ILE A 146 15.56 -4.23 5.39
#